data_AF-T1H6A8-F1
#
_entry.id   AF-T1H6A8-F1
#
_cell.length_a   1.000
_cell.length_b   1.000
_cell.length_c   1.000
_cell.angle_alpha   90.00
_cell.angle_beta   90.00
_cell.angle_gamma   90.00
#
_symmetry.space_group_name_H-M   'P 1'
#
loop_
_entity.id
_entity.type
_entity.pdbx_description
1 polymer ?
#
loop_
_entity_poly.entity_id
_entity_poly.type
_entity_poly.pdbx_seq_one_letter_code
_entity_poly.pdbx_strand_id
1 'polypeptide(L)'
;GEHTRTRSILTAKVGGLSGFMQKKESCLGCKALLTKGYEKKALCCELNISELFQKELFIKRNFEETFSRLWTECQRCQGSMHEEVLCTNSDCPIFYRRQKIRMELDSQTKK
;
A
#
# COMPACT_ATOMS: atom_id res chain seq x y z
N GLY A 1 12.63 18.68 -9.11
CA GLY A 1 12.95 19.43 -10.35
C GLY A 1 12.93 18.47 -11.54
N GLU A 2 13.67 18.76 -12.61
CA GLU A 2 13.76 17.91 -13.83
C GLU A 2 13.93 16.41 -13.49
N HIS A 3 14.86 16.10 -12.58
CA HIS A 3 15.20 14.73 -12.18
C HIS A 3 14.11 13.99 -11.39
N THR A 4 13.17 14.69 -10.74
CA THR A 4 12.03 14.07 -10.02
C THR A 4 10.78 13.97 -10.88
N ARG A 5 10.70 14.69 -12.01
CA ARG A 5 9.55 14.64 -12.94
C ARG A 5 9.45 13.33 -13.71
N THR A 6 10.51 12.54 -13.73
CA THR A 6 10.55 11.20 -14.34
C THR A 6 9.73 10.16 -13.58
N ARG A 7 9.30 10.45 -12.35
CA ARG A 7 8.48 9.54 -11.54
C ARG A 7 7.11 10.13 -11.29
N SER A 8 6.11 9.56 -11.95
CA SER A 8 4.70 9.80 -11.66
C SER A 8 4.04 8.49 -11.24
N ILE A 9 3.21 8.54 -10.19
CA ILE A 9 2.44 7.39 -9.73
C ILE A 9 1.00 7.63 -10.20
N LEU A 10 0.52 6.77 -11.09
CA LEU A 10 -0.86 6.78 -11.52
C LEU A 10 -1.73 6.14 -10.43
N THR A 11 -2.61 6.93 -9.81
CA THR A 11 -3.67 6.38 -8.97
C THR A 11 -4.87 6.11 -9.87
N ALA A 12 -5.20 4.84 -10.11
CA ALA A 12 -6.44 4.48 -10.77
C ALA A 12 -7.60 4.93 -9.87
N LYS A 13 -8.19 6.08 -10.20
CA LYS A 13 -9.37 6.57 -9.50
C LYS A 13 -10.56 5.71 -9.91
N VAL A 14 -11.32 5.26 -8.92
CA VAL A 14 -12.61 4.61 -9.12
C VAL A 14 -13.52 5.61 -9.83
N GLY A 15 -13.82 5.37 -11.10
CA GLY A 15 -14.71 6.18 -11.93
C GLY A 15 -15.60 5.30 -12.79
N GLY A 16 -16.54 5.90 -13.52
CA GLY A 16 -17.51 5.13 -14.33
C GLY A 16 -16.88 4.17 -15.35
N LEU A 17 -15.69 4.51 -15.87
CA LEU A 17 -14.94 3.66 -16.80
C LEU A 17 -14.17 2.51 -16.13
N SER A 18 -13.84 2.63 -14.83
CA SER A 18 -13.04 1.63 -14.12
C SER A 18 -13.74 0.28 -14.03
N GLY A 19 -15.08 0.25 -14.05
CA GLY A 19 -15.87 -0.99 -14.02
C GLY A 19 -15.70 -1.88 -15.26
N PHE A 20 -15.20 -1.33 -16.37
CA PHE A 20 -14.98 -2.07 -17.63
C PHE A 20 -13.51 -2.46 -17.82
N MET A 21 -12.61 -2.06 -16.92
CA MET A 21 -11.18 -2.33 -17.04
C MET A 21 -10.82 -3.65 -16.38
N GLN A 22 -10.12 -4.53 -17.10
CA GLN A 22 -9.54 -5.74 -16.51
C GLN A 22 -8.11 -5.44 -16.03
N LYS A 23 -7.84 -5.68 -14.74
CA LYS A 23 -6.49 -5.55 -14.19
C LYS A 23 -5.61 -6.67 -14.75
N LYS A 24 -4.45 -6.29 -15.29
CA LYS A 24 -3.37 -7.22 -15.65
C LYS A 24 -2.22 -7.05 -14.68
N GLU A 25 -1.73 -8.15 -14.13
CA GLU A 25 -0.58 -8.12 -13.22
C GLU A 25 0.73 -7.92 -14.00
N SER A 26 1.63 -7.14 -13.40
CA SER A 26 2.95 -6.85 -13.95
C SER A 26 4.04 -7.44 -13.07
N CYS A 27 5.11 -7.95 -13.69
CA CYS A 27 6.29 -8.44 -12.99
C CYS A 27 6.87 -7.38 -12.06
N LEU A 28 7.13 -7.73 -10.79
CA LEU A 28 7.67 -6.79 -9.80
C LEU A 28 9.07 -6.25 -10.18
N GLY A 29 9.89 -7.08 -10.84
CA GLY A 29 11.25 -6.73 -11.27
C GLY A 29 11.26 -5.87 -12.53
N CYS A 30 10.93 -6.45 -13.69
CA CYS A 30 11.09 -5.79 -15.00
C CYS A 30 9.85 -4.99 -15.46
N LYS A 31 8.74 -4.99 -14.71
CA LYS A 31 7.47 -4.32 -15.04
C LYS A 31 6.78 -4.80 -16.33
N ALA A 32 7.23 -5.91 -16.93
CA ALA A 32 6.53 -6.55 -18.04
C ALA A 32 5.17 -7.11 -17.61
N LEU A 33 4.18 -7.07 -18.50
CA LEU A 33 2.87 -7.69 -18.26
C LEU A 33 2.99 -9.21 -18.21
N LEU A 34 2.39 -9.83 -17.21
CA LEU A 34 2.41 -11.28 -17.06
C LEU A 34 1.44 -11.94 -18.05
N THR A 35 1.91 -12.97 -18.76
CA THR A 35 1.14 -13.72 -19.74
C THR A 35 0.34 -14.85 -19.09
N LYS A 36 -0.61 -15.42 -19.83
CA LYS A 36 -1.40 -16.59 -19.41
C LYS A 36 -0.47 -17.74 -18.99
N GLY A 37 -0.57 -18.16 -17.73
CA GLY A 37 0.31 -19.16 -17.10
C GLY A 37 1.26 -18.61 -16.03
N TYR A 38 1.60 -17.32 -16.10
CA TYR A 38 2.40 -16.62 -15.08
C TYR A 38 1.55 -15.69 -14.20
N GLU A 39 0.23 -15.66 -14.41
CA GLU A 39 -0.71 -14.75 -13.72
C GLU A 39 -0.70 -14.89 -12.19
N LYS A 40 -0.35 -16.09 -11.67
CA LYS A 40 -0.23 -16.35 -10.23
C LYS A 40 1.18 -16.14 -9.68
N LYS A 41 2.16 -15.82 -10.54
CA LYS A 41 3.55 -15.57 -10.14
C LYS A 41 3.78 -14.06 -10.04
N ALA A 42 4.54 -13.63 -9.04
CA ALA A 42 4.91 -12.22 -8.89
C ALA A 42 5.95 -11.74 -9.92
N LEU A 43 6.64 -12.69 -10.56
CA LEU A 43 7.83 -12.45 -11.39
C LEU A 43 7.80 -13.32 -12.65
N CYS A 44 8.18 -12.74 -13.78
CA CYS A 44 8.52 -13.48 -15.00
C CYS A 44 10.04 -13.69 -15.16
N CYS A 45 10.85 -12.94 -14.41
CA CYS A 45 12.31 -13.04 -14.37
C CYS A 45 12.74 -13.56 -13.01
N GLU A 46 13.61 -14.57 -12.98
CA GLU A 46 14.13 -15.15 -11.73
C GLU A 46 15.38 -14.43 -11.20
N LEU A 47 15.77 -13.34 -11.84
CA LEU A 47 16.91 -12.52 -11.43
C LEU A 47 16.54 -11.68 -10.19
N ASN A 48 17.43 -11.69 -9.19
CA ASN A 48 17.35 -10.85 -7.98
C ASN A 48 16.09 -11.03 -7.13
N ILE A 49 15.48 -12.23 -7.11
CA ILE A 49 14.29 -12.54 -6.30
C ILE A 49 14.51 -12.19 -4.82
N SER A 50 15.66 -12.57 -4.25
CA SER A 50 15.97 -12.34 -2.84
C SER A 50 15.97 -10.85 -2.47
N GLU A 51 16.55 -10.02 -3.33
CA GLU A 51 16.60 -8.57 -3.12
C GLU A 51 15.20 -7.95 -3.20
N LEU A 52 14.39 -8.35 -4.19
CA LEU A 52 13.02 -7.87 -4.33
C LEU A 52 12.15 -8.29 -3.14
N PHE A 53 12.30 -9.54 -2.69
CA PHE A 53 11.58 -10.04 -1.52
C PHE A 53 11.94 -9.27 -0.25
N GLN A 54 13.24 -9.04 -0.01
CA GLN A 54 13.70 -8.26 1.14
C GLN A 54 13.17 -6.81 1.11
N LYS A 55 13.13 -6.18 -0.07
CA LYS A 55 12.55 -4.83 -0.23
C LYS A 55 11.07 -4.80 0.14
N GLU A 56 10.26 -5.72 -0.40
CA GLU A 56 8.82 -5.77 -0.09
C GLU A 56 8.56 -6.11 1.38
N LEU A 57 9.37 -6.98 1.98
CA LEU A 57 9.29 -7.31 3.40
C LEU A 57 9.59 -6.09 4.28
N PHE A 58 10.61 -5.30 3.93
CA PHE A 58 10.95 -4.09 4.67
C PHE A 58 9.83 -3.04 4.57
N ILE A 59 9.26 -2.85 3.39
CA ILE A 59 8.12 -1.95 3.18
C ILE A 59 6.93 -2.37 4.03
N LYS A 60 6.59 -3.66 4.03
CA LYS A 60 5.49 -4.21 4.84
C LYS A 60 5.70 -3.93 6.34
N ARG A 61 6.90 -4.23 6.85
CA ARG A 61 7.25 -3.99 8.27
C ARG A 61 7.10 -2.52 8.66
N ASN A 62 7.55 -1.60 7.81
CA ASN A 62 7.41 -0.17 8.06
C ASN A 62 5.94 0.27 8.15
N PHE A 63 5.08 -0.30 7.29
CA PHE A 63 3.64 -0.04 7.37
C PHE A 63 3.00 -0.60 8.64
N GLU A 64 3.36 -1.82 9.05
CA GLU A 64 2.88 -2.44 10.29
C GLU A 64 3.29 -1.64 11.53
N GLU A 65 4.56 -1.21 11.59
CA GLU A 65 5.09 -0.39 12.68
C GLU A 65 4.35 0.97 12.75
N THR A 66 4.22 1.64 11.61
CA THR A 66 3.56 2.95 11.53
C THR A 66 2.07 2.83 11.88
N PHE A 67 1.39 1.78 11.42
CA PHE A 67 0.00 1.49 11.77
C PHE A 67 -0.13 1.32 13.29
N SER A 68 0.70 0.48 13.89
CA SER A 68 0.67 0.19 15.33
C SER A 68 0.88 1.45 16.17
N ARG A 69 1.85 2.29 15.79
CA ARG A 69 2.13 3.55 16.48
C ARG A 69 0.95 4.52 16.41
N LEU A 70 0.43 4.78 15.20
CA LEU A 70 -0.65 5.75 15.03
C LEU A 70 -1.96 5.29 15.68
N TRP A 71 -2.28 4.00 15.61
CA TRP A 71 -3.54 3.49 16.17
C TRP A 71 -3.51 3.48 17.69
N THR A 72 -2.38 3.10 18.31
CA THR A 72 -2.21 3.18 19.77
C THR A 72 -2.14 4.62 20.29
N GLU A 73 -1.60 5.57 19.51
CA GLU A 73 -1.72 7.01 19.81
C GLU A 73 -3.18 7.47 19.84
N CYS A 74 -4.00 7.04 18.88
CA CYS A 74 -5.44 7.34 18.89
C CYS A 74 -6.17 6.74 20.08
N GLN A 75 -5.91 5.47 20.44
CA GLN A 75 -6.52 4.83 21.62
C GLN A 75 -6.15 5.56 22.92
N ARG A 76 -4.88 5.96 23.06
CA ARG A 76 -4.43 6.77 24.21
C ARG A 76 -5.09 8.14 24.25
N CYS A 77 -5.24 8.80 23.10
CA CYS A 77 -5.92 10.10 23.01
C CYS A 77 -7.42 10.00 23.36
N GLN A 78 -8.07 8.88 23.01
CA GLN A 78 -9.48 8.61 23.37
C GLN A 78 -9.63 8.26 24.86
N GLY A 79 -8.61 7.63 25.46
CA GLY A 79 -8.66 7.15 26.85
C GLY A 79 -9.33 5.79 27.02
N SER A 80 -9.73 5.13 25.92
CA SER A 80 -10.35 3.81 25.92
C SER A 80 -9.52 2.86 25.05
N MET A 81 -9.18 1.69 25.61
CA MET A 81 -8.45 0.63 24.90
C MET A 81 -9.38 -0.45 24.34
N HIS A 82 -10.61 -0.52 24.85
CA HIS A 82 -11.57 -1.58 24.54
C HIS A 82 -12.65 -1.15 23.56
N GLU A 83 -12.89 0.15 23.44
CA GLU A 83 -13.88 0.71 22.51
C GLU A 83 -13.23 1.12 21.18
N GLU A 84 -14.06 1.27 20.16
CA GLU A 84 -13.62 1.73 18.85
C GLU A 84 -13.26 3.22 18.85
N VAL A 85 -12.20 3.58 18.12
CA VAL A 85 -11.77 4.98 17.93
C VAL A 85 -12.65 5.66 16.86
N LEU A 86 -13.67 6.41 17.29
CA LEU A 86 -14.61 7.15 16.43
C LEU A 86 -14.28 8.66 16.27
N CYS A 87 -13.01 9.05 16.39
CA CYS A 87 -12.61 10.46 16.29
C CYS A 87 -12.76 11.03 14.87
N THR A 88 -13.37 12.21 14.73
CA THR A 88 -13.60 12.93 13.45
C THR A 88 -12.85 14.27 13.34
N ASN A 89 -11.91 14.56 14.26
CA ASN A 89 -11.13 15.79 14.24
C ASN A 89 -10.17 15.84 13.04
N SER A 90 -10.55 16.60 12.01
CA SER A 90 -9.78 16.75 10.77
C SER A 90 -8.49 17.56 10.92
N ASP A 91 -8.37 18.38 11.97
CA ASP A 91 -7.17 19.18 12.25
C ASP A 91 -6.08 18.37 12.96
N CYS A 92 -6.42 17.17 13.45
CA CYS A 92 -5.43 16.25 14.01
C CYS A 92 -4.50 15.72 12.90
N PRO A 93 -3.17 15.85 13.03
CA PRO A 93 -2.24 15.38 12.00
C PRO A 93 -2.28 13.85 11.78
N ILE A 94 -2.83 13.10 12.74
CA ILE A 94 -2.99 11.63 12.66
C ILE A 94 -4.23 11.25 11.84
N PHE A 95 -5.26 12.11 11.77
CA PHE A 95 -6.58 11.75 11.24
C PHE A 95 -6.56 11.16 9.83
N TYR A 96 -5.89 11.83 8.88
CA TYR A 96 -5.74 11.30 7.52
C TYR A 96 -4.62 10.25 7.42
N ARG A 97 -3.58 10.37 8.24
CA ARG A 97 -2.45 9.44 8.23
C ARG A 97 -2.86 8.03 8.63
N ARG A 98 -3.69 7.87 9.67
CA ARG A 98 -4.19 6.56 10.12
C ARG A 98 -5.03 5.88 9.03
N GLN A 99 -5.82 6.64 8.28
CA GLN A 99 -6.64 6.10 7.19
C GLN A 99 -5.77 5.67 6.01
N LYS A 100 -4.79 6.52 5.65
CA LYS A 100 -3.83 6.22 4.60
C LYS A 100 -3.03 4.94 4.91
N ILE A 101 -2.46 4.82 6.11
CA ILE A 101 -1.63 3.66 6.45
C ILE A 101 -2.46 2.37 6.51
N ARG A 102 -3.72 2.44 6.94
CA ARG A 102 -4.66 1.31 6.87
C ARG A 102 -4.88 0.83 5.43
N MET A 103 -5.11 1.76 4.51
CA MET A 103 -5.28 1.44 3.08
C MET A 103 -3.99 0.90 2.45
N GLU A 104 -2.84 1.48 2.79
CA GLU A 104 -1.53 1.03 2.30
C GLU A 104 -1.21 -0.39 2.80
N LEU A 105 -1.45 -0.69 4.08
CA LEU A 105 -1.24 -2.01 4.65
C LEU A 105 -2.16 -3.09 4.05
N ASP A 106 -3.44 -2.75 3.83
CA ASP A 106 -4.39 -3.65 3.17
C ASP A 106 -3.98 -3.92 1.71
N SER A 107 -3.54 -2.88 1.00
CA SER A 107 -3.02 -3.03 -0.38
C SER A 107 -1.75 -3.88 -0.44
N GLN A 108 -0.87 -3.76 0.55
CA GLN A 108 0.39 -4.51 0.61
C GLN A 108 0.16 -5.97 1.00
N THR A 109 -0.89 -6.26 1.77
CA THR A 109 -1.26 -7.64 2.17
C THR A 109 -1.91 -8.41 1.01
N LYS A 110 -2.57 -7.71 0.09
CA LYS A 110 -3.24 -8.29 -1.09
C LYS A 110 -2.32 -8.51 -2.29
N LYS A 111 -1.09 -8.00 -2.25
CA LYS A 111 -0.06 -8.27 -3.26
C LYS A 111 0.60 -9.62 -3.02
#